data_AF-A0A7L0DHP2-F1
#
_entry.id   AF-A0A7L0DHP2-F1
#
_cell.length_a   1.000
_cell.length_b   1.000
_cell.length_c   1.000
_cell.angle_alpha   90.00
_cell.angle_beta   90.00
_cell.angle_gamma   90.00
#
_symmetry.space_group_name_H-M   'P 1'
#
loop_
_entity.id
_entity.type
_entity.pdbx_description
1 polymer ?
#
loop_
_entity_poly.entity_id
_entity_poly.type
_entity_poly.pdbx_seq_one_letter_code
_entity_poly.pdbx_strand_id
1 'polypeptide(L)'
;TTEASSTPSTMWAESYAVAEAKFFRRMAKQAPRDTSHLQCLQLCAGILAGTGFSTYTLKTVAMHLLNNIPLARWRRREFLLQLQDIMGYLRSCLEEKRLNHFFFGNENVPEDIVLPPAFRSAEPLNLFQCLVQDPAAHTKALCEFEELQGRLTKLLFYG
;
A
#
# COMPACT_ATOMS: atom_id res chain seq x y z
N THR A 1 29.97 -34.81 -5.44
CA THR A 1 29.88 -33.92 -4.26
C THR A 1 30.41 -32.58 -4.70
N THR A 2 29.51 -31.64 -5.00
CA THR A 2 29.88 -30.30 -5.47
C THR A 2 29.31 -29.33 -4.45
N GLU A 3 30.20 -28.73 -3.67
CA GLU A 3 29.88 -27.82 -2.59
C GLU A 3 29.20 -26.56 -3.14
N ALA A 4 27.98 -26.29 -2.68
CA ALA A 4 27.31 -25.04 -2.90
C ALA A 4 27.96 -23.99 -1.98
N SER A 5 28.63 -23.01 -2.56
CA SER A 5 29.05 -21.79 -1.88
C SER A 5 27.82 -20.97 -1.49
N SER A 6 27.17 -21.37 -0.39
CA SER A 6 26.16 -20.55 0.27
C SER A 6 26.84 -19.39 0.97
N THR A 7 27.04 -18.29 0.25
CA THR A 7 27.43 -17.01 0.85
C THR A 7 26.33 -16.63 1.85
N PRO A 8 26.60 -16.52 3.16
CA PRO A 8 25.61 -16.07 4.12
C PRO A 8 25.35 -14.59 3.83
N SER A 9 24.17 -14.28 3.29
CA SER A 9 23.76 -12.90 3.10
C SER A 9 23.64 -12.23 4.47
N THR A 10 24.59 -11.35 4.81
CA THR A 10 24.55 -10.48 5.99
C THR A 10 23.81 -9.19 5.62
N MET A 11 22.64 -9.32 4.98
CA MET A 11 21.79 -8.18 4.65
C MET A 11 20.76 -7.99 5.76
N TRP A 12 20.93 -6.93 6.56
CA TRP A 12 19.91 -6.48 7.49
C TRP A 12 18.79 -5.83 6.68
N ALA A 13 17.55 -6.33 6.80
CA ALA A 13 16.41 -5.66 6.23
C ALA A 13 16.18 -4.34 6.98
N GLU A 14 16.35 -3.21 6.30
CA GLU A 14 16.00 -1.91 6.85
C GLU A 14 14.49 -1.86 7.16
N SER A 15 14.14 -1.57 8.42
CA SER A 15 12.75 -1.45 8.87
C SER A 15 12.35 0.01 8.96
N TYR A 16 11.40 0.42 8.11
CA TYR A 16 10.87 1.79 8.07
C TYR A 16 9.63 1.97 8.97
N ALA A 17 9.33 0.99 9.81
CA ALA A 17 8.14 0.96 10.66
C ALA A 17 7.97 2.23 11.52
N VAL A 18 9.06 2.86 11.94
CA VAL A 18 9.02 4.13 12.68
C VAL A 18 8.51 5.29 11.82
N ALA A 19 8.95 5.39 10.56
CA ALA A 19 8.48 6.41 9.63
C ALA A 19 7.01 6.18 9.27
N GLU A 20 6.62 4.92 9.04
CA GLU A 20 5.22 4.54 8.79
C GLU A 20 4.33 4.90 10.00
N ALA A 21 4.76 4.56 11.22
CA ALA A 21 4.02 4.88 12.43
C ALA A 21 3.88 6.39 12.62
N LYS A 22 4.92 7.18 12.30
CA LYS A 22 4.86 8.65 12.30
C LYS A 22 3.85 9.16 11.27
N PHE A 23 3.85 8.61 10.06
CA PHE A 23 2.88 8.97 9.02
C PHE A 23 1.44 8.74 9.48
N PHE A 24 1.09 7.53 9.91
CA PHE A 24 -0.29 7.23 10.34
C PHE A 24 -0.69 8.02 11.58
N ARG A 25 0.23 8.26 12.52
CA ARG A 25 -0.02 9.12 13.67
C ARG A 25 -0.33 10.56 13.25
N ARG A 26 0.39 11.09 12.26
CA ARG A 26 0.12 12.41 11.68
C ARG A 26 -1.27 12.47 11.05
N MET A 27 -1.61 11.49 10.22
CA MET A 27 -2.94 11.42 9.58
C MET A 27 -4.05 11.39 10.64
N ALA A 28 -3.89 10.58 11.69
CA ALA A 28 -4.86 10.49 12.78
C ALA A 28 -5.00 11.80 13.58
N LYS A 29 -3.92 12.58 13.75
CA LYS A 29 -3.98 13.88 14.43
C LYS A 29 -4.69 14.96 13.61
N GLN A 30 -4.54 14.93 12.29
CA GLN A 30 -5.12 15.92 11.38
C GLN A 30 -6.55 15.55 10.95
N ALA A 31 -6.92 14.28 11.14
CA ALA A 31 -8.22 13.75 10.79
C ALA A 31 -9.37 14.42 11.57
N PRO A 32 -10.46 14.81 10.89
CA PRO A 32 -11.72 15.15 11.55
C PRO A 32 -12.22 14.06 12.52
N ARG A 33 -13.03 14.46 13.51
CA ARG A 33 -13.60 13.54 14.52
C ARG A 33 -14.44 12.41 13.91
N ASP A 34 -14.95 12.59 12.71
CA ASP A 34 -15.83 11.67 11.98
C ASP A 34 -15.10 10.87 10.88
N THR A 35 -13.77 10.73 10.94
CA THR A 35 -13.02 10.00 9.91
C THR A 35 -13.19 8.48 9.97
N SER A 36 -13.11 7.84 8.80
CA SER A 36 -13.29 6.40 8.61
C SER A 36 -12.12 5.70 7.92
N HIS A 37 -11.00 6.41 7.66
CA HIS A 37 -9.83 5.84 6.98
C HIS A 37 -9.33 4.56 7.63
N LEU A 38 -9.22 4.49 8.96
CA LEU A 38 -8.79 3.28 9.66
C LEU A 38 -9.76 2.11 9.46
N GLN A 39 -11.07 2.38 9.47
CA GLN A 39 -12.10 1.37 9.24
C GLN A 39 -12.05 0.83 7.81
N CYS A 40 -11.84 1.70 6.81
CA CYS A 40 -11.60 1.28 5.43
C CYS A 40 -10.38 0.37 5.33
N LEU A 41 -9.27 0.76 5.96
CA LEU A 41 -8.04 -0.02 5.94
C LEU A 41 -8.17 -1.38 6.65
N GLN A 42 -8.88 -1.43 7.77
CA GLN A 42 -9.16 -2.68 8.48
C GLN A 42 -10.03 -3.62 7.65
N LEU A 43 -11.07 -3.09 6.99
CA LEU A 43 -11.90 -3.87 6.08
C LEU A 43 -11.07 -4.41 4.91
N CYS A 44 -10.31 -3.54 4.24
CA CYS A 44 -9.42 -3.93 3.15
C CYS A 44 -8.41 -5.00 3.60
N ALA A 45 -7.79 -4.85 4.77
CA ALA A 45 -6.85 -5.84 5.31
C ALA A 45 -7.53 -7.20 5.55
N GLY A 46 -8.76 -7.21 6.06
CA GLY A 46 -9.55 -8.43 6.26
C GLY A 46 -9.88 -9.15 4.95
N ILE A 47 -10.23 -8.41 3.90
CA ILE A 47 -10.53 -9.01 2.58
C ILE A 47 -9.29 -9.37 1.78
N LEU A 48 -8.12 -8.81 2.09
CA LEU A 48 -6.85 -9.21 1.48
C LEU A 48 -6.37 -10.57 2.00
N ALA A 49 -6.76 -10.96 3.22
CA ALA A 49 -6.41 -12.26 3.77
C ALA A 49 -6.87 -13.38 2.82
N GLY A 50 -5.94 -14.21 2.35
CA GLY A 50 -6.19 -15.28 1.37
C GLY A 50 -6.00 -14.88 -0.10
N THR A 51 -5.56 -13.66 -0.39
CA THR A 51 -5.05 -13.26 -1.72
C THR A 51 -3.51 -13.26 -1.72
N GLY A 52 -2.87 -13.11 -2.88
CA GLY A 52 -1.41 -12.96 -2.97
C GLY A 52 -0.91 -11.55 -2.61
N PHE A 53 -1.81 -10.60 -2.33
CA PHE A 53 -1.44 -9.27 -1.88
C PHE A 53 -1.07 -9.24 -0.41
N SER A 54 0.07 -8.61 -0.12
CA SER A 54 0.51 -8.41 1.27
C SER A 54 -0.24 -7.27 1.95
N THR A 55 -0.33 -7.31 3.27
CA THR A 55 -0.77 -6.17 4.09
C THR A 55 0.13 -4.95 3.90
N TYR A 56 1.40 -5.16 3.53
CA TYR A 56 2.34 -4.10 3.19
C TYR A 56 1.98 -3.35 1.90
N THR A 57 1.48 -4.07 0.89
CA THR A 57 0.95 -3.51 -0.35
C THR A 57 -0.21 -2.56 -0.04
N LEU A 58 -1.19 -3.00 0.75
CA LEU A 58 -2.30 -2.15 1.17
C LEU A 58 -1.83 -0.95 1.97
N LYS A 59 -0.91 -1.15 2.92
CA LYS A 59 -0.36 -0.05 3.72
C LYS A 59 0.29 1.01 2.83
N THR A 60 1.03 0.60 1.81
CA THR A 60 1.66 1.53 0.85
C THR A 60 0.63 2.28 0.01
N VAL A 61 -0.39 1.58 -0.51
CA VAL A 61 -1.55 2.20 -1.20
C VAL A 61 -2.24 3.23 -0.30
N ALA A 62 -2.48 2.86 0.96
CA ALA A 62 -3.11 3.73 1.94
C ALA A 62 -2.31 5.01 2.18
N MET A 63 -0.99 4.89 2.32
CA MET A 63 -0.11 6.04 2.53
C MET A 63 -0.14 6.99 1.33
N HIS A 64 -0.07 6.47 0.10
CA HIS A 64 -0.20 7.30 -1.10
C HIS A 64 -1.54 8.01 -1.20
N LEU A 65 -2.65 7.32 -0.93
CA LEU A 65 -3.97 7.93 -0.98
C LEU A 65 -4.19 8.96 0.12
N LEU A 66 -3.77 8.66 1.35
CA LEU A 66 -3.87 9.58 2.48
C LEU A 66 -3.02 10.84 2.28
N ASN A 67 -1.93 10.73 1.52
CA ASN A 67 -1.07 11.86 1.21
C ASN A 67 -1.63 12.75 0.10
N ASN A 68 -2.32 12.17 -0.90
CA ASN A 68 -2.79 12.89 -2.09
C ASN A 68 -4.27 13.33 -1.99
N ILE A 69 -5.08 12.65 -1.18
CA ILE A 69 -6.51 12.95 -1.03
C ILE A 69 -6.73 13.79 0.24
N PRO A 70 -7.42 14.93 0.16
CA PRO A 70 -7.74 15.74 1.34
C PRO A 70 -8.48 14.93 2.42
N LEU A 71 -8.08 15.10 3.68
CA LEU A 71 -8.69 14.43 4.84
C LEU A 71 -10.21 14.65 4.97
N ALA A 72 -10.75 15.71 4.38
CA ALA A 72 -12.20 15.95 4.32
C ALA A 72 -12.96 14.87 3.53
N ARG A 73 -12.31 14.16 2.60
CA ARG A 73 -12.86 13.00 1.87
C ARG A 73 -12.78 11.70 2.65
N TRP A 74 -12.08 11.68 3.78
CA TRP A 74 -11.94 10.50 4.64
C TRP A 74 -12.99 10.43 5.77
N ARG A 75 -14.14 11.11 5.60
CA ARG A 75 -15.26 11.12 6.55
C ARG A 75 -16.12 9.87 6.41
N ARG A 76 -16.78 9.45 7.50
CA ARG A 76 -17.64 8.25 7.53
C ARG A 76 -18.69 8.20 6.43
N ARG A 77 -19.28 9.34 6.06
CA ARG A 77 -20.29 9.41 4.98
C ARG A 77 -19.72 9.06 3.59
N GLU A 78 -18.42 9.21 3.40
CA GLU A 78 -17.70 8.92 2.15
C GLU A 78 -17.07 7.51 2.18
N PHE A 79 -17.43 6.65 3.14
CA PHE A 79 -16.78 5.35 3.36
C PHE A 79 -16.74 4.47 2.11
N LEU A 80 -17.84 4.40 1.35
CA LEU A 80 -17.89 3.62 0.11
C LEU A 80 -16.98 4.22 -0.96
N LEU A 81 -16.92 5.55 -1.07
CA LEU A 81 -16.01 6.23 -1.99
C LEU A 81 -14.55 5.97 -1.60
N GLN A 82 -14.22 5.96 -0.32
CA GLN A 82 -12.86 5.63 0.16
C GLN A 82 -12.45 4.20 -0.22
N LEU A 83 -13.36 3.23 -0.09
CA LEU A 83 -13.10 1.86 -0.53
C LEU A 83 -12.89 1.78 -2.05
N GLN A 84 -13.68 2.53 -2.82
CA GLN A 84 -13.50 2.64 -4.27
C GLN A 84 -12.18 3.31 -4.63
N ASP A 85 -11.79 4.38 -3.94
CA ASP A 85 -10.50 5.06 -4.13
C ASP A 85 -9.33 4.08 -3.86
N ILE A 86 -9.42 3.27 -2.80
CA ILE A 86 -8.41 2.23 -2.48
C ILE A 86 -8.33 1.17 -3.58
N MET A 87 -9.46 0.58 -3.98
CA MET A 87 -9.49 -0.45 -5.01
C MET A 87 -9.06 0.10 -6.38
N GLY A 88 -9.51 1.30 -6.73
CA GLY A 88 -9.17 1.97 -7.98
C GLY A 88 -7.68 2.27 -8.06
N TYR A 89 -7.08 2.79 -6.99
CA TYR A 89 -5.63 3.04 -6.95
C TYR A 89 -4.82 1.74 -7.04
N LEU A 90 -5.22 0.69 -6.29
CA LEU A 90 -4.56 -0.61 -6.40
C LEU A 90 -4.64 -1.17 -7.83
N ARG A 91 -5.80 -1.04 -8.49
CA ARG A 91 -5.97 -1.43 -9.89
C ARG A 91 -5.01 -0.69 -10.81
N SER A 92 -4.95 0.64 -10.71
CA SER A 92 -4.02 1.44 -11.52
C SER A 92 -2.57 1.03 -11.30
N CYS A 93 -2.16 0.76 -10.05
CA CYS A 93 -0.83 0.25 -9.76
C CYS A 93 -0.55 -1.11 -10.41
N LEU A 94 -1.54 -1.98 -10.50
CA LEU A 94 -1.40 -3.27 -11.18
C LEU A 94 -1.28 -3.11 -12.70
N GLU A 95 -2.16 -2.32 -13.30
CA GLU A 95 -2.15 -2.03 -14.74
C GLU A 95 -0.82 -1.39 -15.17
N GLU A 96 -0.30 -0.47 -14.36
CA GLU A 96 1.00 0.18 -14.56
C GLU A 96 2.20 -0.68 -14.11
N LYS A 97 1.94 -1.81 -13.44
CA LYS A 97 2.95 -2.69 -12.80
C LYS A 97 3.88 -1.91 -11.87
N ARG A 98 3.34 -0.88 -11.23
CA ARG A 98 4.10 0.11 -10.47
C ARG A 98 3.36 0.49 -9.20
N LEU A 99 3.99 0.15 -8.07
CA LEU A 99 3.62 0.65 -6.75
C LEU A 99 4.92 1.05 -6.05
N ASN A 100 5.27 2.33 -6.11
CA ASN A 100 6.50 2.79 -5.46
C ASN A 100 6.35 2.77 -3.94
N HIS A 101 7.40 2.41 -3.25
CA HIS A 101 7.50 2.52 -1.81
C HIS A 101 7.28 3.98 -1.38
N PHE A 102 6.48 4.20 -0.35
CA PHE A 102 6.04 5.55 0.01
C PHE A 102 7.18 6.51 0.38
N PHE A 103 8.25 6.04 1.04
CA PHE A 103 9.35 6.89 1.51
C PHE A 103 10.58 7.02 0.58
N PHE A 104 10.69 6.22 -0.49
CA PHE A 104 11.87 6.22 -1.37
C PHE A 104 11.57 6.97 -2.67
N GLY A 105 12.37 8.00 -2.97
CA GLY A 105 12.21 8.79 -4.18
C GLY A 105 10.85 9.50 -4.27
N ASN A 106 10.17 9.70 -3.13
CA ASN A 106 8.90 10.38 -3.05
C ASN A 106 9.08 11.76 -2.44
N GLU A 107 9.03 12.78 -3.29
CA GLU A 107 9.15 14.18 -2.89
C GLU A 107 7.92 14.69 -2.12
N ASN A 108 6.79 13.99 -2.21
CA ASN A 108 5.55 14.38 -1.57
C ASN A 108 5.42 13.87 -0.12
N VAL A 109 6.46 13.23 0.43
CA VAL A 109 6.44 12.81 1.83
C VAL A 109 6.36 14.06 2.72
N PRO A 110 5.45 14.09 3.71
CA PRO A 110 5.33 15.22 4.61
C PRO A 110 6.65 15.62 5.27
N GLU A 111 6.94 16.92 5.30
CA GLU A 111 8.21 17.46 5.80
C GLU A 111 8.47 17.14 7.29
N ASP A 112 7.41 17.01 8.09
CA ASP A 112 7.49 16.64 9.50
C ASP A 112 7.90 15.17 9.73
N ILE A 113 7.92 14.35 8.67
CA ILE A 113 8.53 13.04 8.68
C ILE A 113 10.00 13.19 8.28
N VAL A 114 10.86 13.27 9.31
CA VAL A 114 12.31 13.29 9.12
C VAL A 114 12.77 11.97 8.55
N LEU A 115 13.27 12.01 7.32
CA LEU A 115 13.90 10.91 6.61
C LEU A 115 15.38 11.24 6.36
N PRO A 116 16.27 10.23 6.31
CA PRO A 116 17.62 10.42 5.79
C PRO A 116 17.58 11.09 4.40
N PRO A 117 18.46 12.08 4.12
CA PRO A 117 18.48 12.78 2.83
C PRO A 117 18.55 11.84 1.63
N ALA A 118 19.33 10.76 1.77
CA ALA A 118 19.50 9.74 0.75
C ALA A 118 18.18 9.09 0.31
N PHE A 119 17.15 9.02 1.17
CA PHE A 119 15.88 8.38 0.84
C PHE A 119 15.02 9.26 -0.06
N ARG A 120 15.08 10.58 0.13
CA ARG A 120 14.37 11.54 -0.74
C ARG A 120 14.99 11.59 -2.14
N SER A 121 16.31 11.48 -2.22
CA SER A 121 17.06 11.48 -3.49
C SER A 121 17.24 10.08 -4.11
N ALA A 122 16.75 9.02 -3.47
CA ALA A 122 16.86 7.66 -4.00
C ALA A 122 15.95 7.48 -5.22
N GLU A 123 16.31 6.53 -6.09
CA GLU A 123 15.39 6.08 -7.14
C GLU A 123 14.12 5.49 -6.50
N PRO A 124 12.91 5.78 -7.03
CA PRO A 124 11.67 5.19 -6.51
C PRO A 124 11.70 3.67 -6.52
N LEU A 125 11.59 3.07 -5.34
CA LEU A 125 11.60 1.61 -5.17
C LEU A 125 10.24 1.00 -5.54
N ASN A 126 10.13 0.33 -6.70
CA ASN A 126 8.89 -0.30 -7.14
C ASN A 126 8.65 -1.65 -6.42
N LEU A 127 7.59 -1.73 -5.60
CA LEU A 127 7.16 -2.96 -4.94
C LEU A 127 6.59 -4.01 -5.91
N PHE A 128 6.16 -3.58 -7.09
CA PHE A 128 5.62 -4.44 -8.15
C PHE A 128 6.67 -4.75 -9.24
N GLN A 129 7.96 -4.63 -8.92
CA GLN A 129 9.03 -4.94 -9.86
C GLN A 129 8.94 -6.37 -10.41
N CYS A 130 8.47 -7.34 -9.63
CA CYS A 130 8.23 -8.71 -10.09
C CYS A 130 7.17 -8.78 -11.20
N LEU A 131 6.16 -7.91 -11.20
CA LEU A 131 5.10 -7.89 -12.22
C LEU A 131 5.61 -7.31 -13.55
N VAL A 132 6.66 -6.49 -13.51
CA VAL A 132 7.36 -5.99 -14.70
C VAL A 132 8.15 -7.13 -15.36
N GLN A 133 8.78 -7.99 -14.55
CA GLN A 133 9.67 -9.05 -15.00
C GLN A 133 8.94 -10.34 -15.41
N ASP A 134 7.80 -10.64 -14.77
CA ASP A 134 7.06 -11.89 -14.98
C ASP A 134 5.60 -11.63 -15.41
N PRO A 135 5.26 -11.85 -16.70
CA PRO A 135 3.90 -11.74 -17.20
C PRO A 135 2.89 -12.69 -16.54
N ALA A 136 3.33 -13.87 -16.09
CA ALA A 136 2.48 -14.83 -15.40
C ALA A 136 2.13 -14.33 -13.99
N ALA A 137 3.11 -13.78 -13.26
CA ALA A 137 2.87 -13.13 -11.97
C ALA A 137 1.91 -11.94 -12.11
N HIS A 138 2.06 -11.13 -13.17
CA HIS A 138 1.14 -10.02 -13.45
C HIS A 138 -0.29 -10.50 -13.73
N THR A 139 -0.46 -11.50 -14.60
CA THR A 139 -1.78 -12.08 -14.89
C THR A 139 -2.42 -12.64 -13.62
N LYS A 140 -1.64 -13.37 -12.81
CA LYS A 140 -2.10 -13.90 -11.52
C LYS A 140 -2.54 -12.79 -10.57
N ALA A 141 -1.77 -11.71 -10.45
CA ALA A 141 -2.11 -10.58 -9.59
C ALA A 141 -3.42 -9.89 -10.04
N LEU A 142 -3.67 -9.78 -11.35
CA LEU A 142 -4.94 -9.27 -11.88
C LEU A 142 -6.11 -10.19 -11.54
N CYS A 143 -5.97 -11.51 -11.67
CA CYS A 143 -7.01 -12.45 -11.25
C CYS A 143 -7.30 -12.38 -9.75
N GLU A 144 -6.25 -12.33 -8.90
CA GLU A 144 -6.41 -12.17 -7.45
C GLU A 144 -7.08 -10.83 -7.08
N PHE A 145 -6.85 -9.78 -7.89
CA PHE A 145 -7.52 -8.50 -7.72
C PHE A 145 -9.02 -8.57 -8.06
N GLU A 146 -9.41 -9.28 -9.12
CA GLU A 146 -10.82 -9.52 -9.45
C GLU A 146 -11.53 -10.30 -8.33
N GLU A 147 -10.88 -11.31 -7.76
CA GLU A 147 -11.39 -12.04 -6.59
C GLU A 147 -11.56 -11.12 -5.38
N LEU A 148 -10.58 -10.25 -5.11
CA LEU A 148 -10.63 -9.26 -4.04
C LEU A 148 -11.81 -8.30 -4.22
N GLN A 149 -12.03 -7.79 -5.43
CA GLN A 149 -13.18 -6.95 -5.75
C GLN A 149 -14.50 -7.68 -5.58
N GLY A 150 -14.56 -8.95 -5.99
CA GLY A 150 -15.72 -9.81 -5.79
C GLY A 150 -16.04 -10.01 -4.31
N ARG A 151 -15.03 -10.23 -3.47
CA ARG A 151 -15.19 -10.35 -2.01
C ARG A 151 -15.68 -9.05 -1.37
N LEU A 152 -15.12 -7.92 -1.77
CA LEU A 152 -15.58 -6.60 -1.32
C LEU A 152 -17.04 -6.37 -1.69
N THR A 153 -17.40 -6.64 -2.94
CA THR A 153 -18.78 -6.51 -3.43
C THR A 153 -19.73 -7.40 -2.62
N LYS A 154 -19.34 -8.65 -2.37
CA LYS A 154 -20.14 -9.57 -1.56
C LYS A 154 -20.40 -9.04 -0.15
N LEU A 155 -19.38 -8.50 0.51
CA LEU A 155 -19.50 -7.92 1.85
C LEU A 155 -20.35 -6.64 1.88
N LEU A 156 -20.32 -5.83 0.84
CA LEU A 156 -21.08 -4.58 0.79
C LEU A 156 -22.57 -4.78 0.50
N PHE A 157 -22.92 -5.81 -0.27
CA PHE A 157 -24.30 -6.01 -0.74
C PHE A 157 -25.02 -7.22 -0.11
N TYR A 158 -24.28 -8.16 0.47
CA TYR A 158 -24.83 -9.40 1.03
C TYR A 158 -24.30 -9.71 2.45
N GLY A 159 -23.60 -8.76 3.06
CA GLY A 159 -23.10 -8.83 4.43
C GLY A 159 -24.08 -8.28 5.46
#